data_AF-C0B4E7-F1
#
_entry.id   AF-C0B4E7-F1
#
_cell.length_a   1.000
_cell.length_b   1.000
_cell.length_c   1.000
_cell.angle_alpha   90.00
_cell.angle_beta   90.00
_cell.angle_gamma   90.00
#
_symmetry.space_group_name_H-M   'P 1'
#
loop_
_entity.id
_entity.type
_entity.pdbx_description
1 polymer ?
#
loop_
_entity_poly.entity_id
_entity_poly.type
_entity_poly.pdbx_seq_one_letter_code
_entity_poly.pdbx_strand_id
1 'polypeptide(L)'
;GHMAAIDGFTGTVYIDPDEETMKAMTEKREEDRRQKTLLEELKGKENVTLSGQKINVYANIGNLSDVGAVLKNDAGGIGLFRSEFLYLESEDFPTEEQQFQVYKQVAENMAGKKVIIRTLDIGADKQVDYFGLDKEENPALGYRAIRICLTRPEIFKTQLRALYRASAYGQIAIMFPMIISVKEVKQIKVIIEEVKE
;
A
#
# COMPACT_ATOMS: atom_id res chain seq x y z
N GLY A 1 7.49 35.65 13.09
CA GLY A 1 6.65 34.69 12.35
C GLY A 1 5.24 35.24 12.26
N HIS A 2 4.50 34.88 11.22
CA HIS A 2 3.11 35.27 11.01
C HIS A 2 2.16 34.18 11.52
N MET A 3 0.94 34.55 11.91
CA MET A 3 -0.07 33.57 12.28
C MET A 3 -0.70 33.00 11.01
N ALA A 4 -1.00 31.70 10.98
CA ALA A 4 -1.67 31.09 9.84
C ALA A 4 -2.72 30.08 10.28
N ALA A 5 -3.81 30.01 9.53
CA ALA A 5 -4.82 28.96 9.62
C ALA A 5 -4.89 28.21 8.29
N ILE A 6 -4.92 26.87 8.35
CA ILE A 6 -4.96 26.00 7.18
C ILE A 6 -6.26 25.22 7.22
N ASP A 7 -7.11 25.43 6.23
CA ASP A 7 -8.35 24.69 6.06
C ASP A 7 -8.14 23.54 5.07
N GLY A 8 -7.87 22.35 5.61
CA GLY A 8 -7.68 21.14 4.81
C GLY A 8 -8.92 20.67 4.04
N PHE A 9 -10.12 21.15 4.36
CA PHE A 9 -11.35 20.78 3.64
C PHE A 9 -11.53 21.61 2.36
N THR A 10 -11.08 22.86 2.37
CA THR A 10 -11.18 23.76 1.20
C THR A 10 -9.85 23.92 0.47
N GLY A 11 -8.74 23.49 1.08
CA GLY A 11 -7.39 23.72 0.56
C GLY A 11 -6.92 25.18 0.70
N THR A 12 -7.56 25.97 1.58
CA THR A 12 -7.28 27.40 1.73
C THR A 12 -6.30 27.66 2.87
N VAL A 13 -5.37 28.58 2.66
CA VAL A 13 -4.44 29.06 3.68
C VAL A 13 -4.72 30.53 3.96
N TYR A 14 -4.97 30.86 5.22
CA TYR A 14 -5.15 32.22 5.69
C TYR A 14 -3.89 32.66 6.42
N ILE A 15 -3.26 33.74 5.96
CA ILE A 15 -2.09 34.35 6.59
C ILE A 15 -2.54 35.62 7.29
N ASP A 16 -2.11 35.78 8.55
CA ASP A 16 -2.58 36.80 9.48
C ASP A 16 -4.12 36.98 9.46
N PRO A 17 -4.87 35.88 9.66
CA PRO A 17 -6.33 35.92 9.65
C PRO A 17 -6.87 36.90 10.68
N ASP A 18 -7.93 37.63 10.31
CA ASP A 18 -8.68 38.46 11.24
C ASP A 18 -9.42 37.61 12.29
N GLU A 19 -9.97 38.27 13.31
CA GLU A 19 -10.63 37.61 14.43
C GLU A 19 -11.86 36.79 13.97
N GLU A 20 -12.58 37.26 12.96
CA GLU A 20 -13.75 36.57 12.40
C GLU A 20 -13.32 35.26 11.72
N THR A 21 -12.29 35.33 10.87
CA THR A 21 -11.69 34.16 10.21
C THR A 21 -11.14 33.18 11.23
N MET A 22 -10.43 33.66 12.26
CA MET A 22 -9.88 32.80 13.32
C MET A 22 -10.97 32.10 14.12
N LYS A 23 -12.07 32.78 14.42
CA LYS A 23 -13.23 32.19 15.10
C LYS A 23 -13.86 31.09 14.25
N ALA A 24 -14.14 31.37 12.97
CA ALA A 24 -14.70 30.39 12.05
C ALA A 24 -13.81 29.15 11.89
N MET A 25 -12.48 29.33 11.78
CA MET A 25 -11.53 28.21 11.68
C MET A 25 -11.47 27.40 12.96
N THR A 26 -11.57 28.05 14.12
CA THR A 26 -11.60 27.36 15.41
C THR A 26 -12.86 26.52 15.56
N GLU A 27 -14.04 27.07 15.23
CA GLU A 27 -15.30 26.35 15.25
C GLU A 27 -15.28 25.13 14.31
N LYS A 28 -14.76 25.31 13.09
CA LYS A 28 -14.59 24.20 12.13
C LYS A 28 -13.70 23.09 12.67
N ARG A 29 -12.61 23.44 13.35
CA ARG A 29 -11.70 22.47 13.97
C ARG A 29 -12.36 21.71 15.12
N GLU A 30 -13.16 22.38 15.95
CA GLU A 30 -13.87 21.70 17.04
C GLU A 30 -14.99 20.79 16.52
N GLU A 31 -15.67 21.17 15.43
CA GLU A 31 -16.62 20.28 14.75
C GLU A 31 -15.93 19.04 14.19
N ASP A 32 -14.81 19.21 13.47
CA ASP A 32 -14.01 18.08 12.94
C ASP A 32 -13.58 17.12 14.05
N ARG A 33 -13.13 17.64 15.20
CA ARG A 33 -12.80 16.82 16.37
C ARG A 33 -13.99 16.02 16.88
N ARG A 34 -15.18 16.64 16.94
CA ARG A 34 -16.40 15.94 17.37
C ARG A 34 -16.78 14.82 16.41
N GLN A 35 -16.74 15.09 15.10
CA GLN A 35 -17.00 14.08 14.08
C GLN A 35 -15.99 12.94 14.16
N LYS A 36 -14.72 13.23 14.38
CA LYS A 36 -13.68 12.21 14.57
C LYS A 36 -13.97 11.30 15.76
N THR A 37 -14.45 11.84 16.89
CA THR A 37 -14.86 11.02 18.03
C THR A 37 -16.03 10.10 17.69
N LEU A 38 -17.04 10.59 16.97
CA LEU A 38 -18.17 9.75 16.52
C LEU A 38 -17.72 8.63 15.57
N LEU A 39 -16.74 8.89 14.70
CA LEU A 39 -16.17 7.87 13.82
C LEU A 39 -15.43 6.76 14.59
N GLU A 40 -14.83 7.06 15.74
CA GLU A 40 -14.19 6.04 16.57
C GLU A 40 -15.20 5.01 17.11
N GLU A 41 -16.47 5.41 17.29
CA GLU A 41 -17.56 4.50 17.70
C GLU A 41 -17.97 3.51 16.58
N LEU A 42 -17.46 3.67 15.36
CA LEU A 42 -17.70 2.73 14.27
C LEU A 42 -16.76 1.53 14.29
N LYS A 43 -15.65 1.58 15.04
CA LYS A 43 -14.72 0.47 15.18
C LYS A 43 -15.42 -0.75 15.80
N GLY A 44 -15.22 -1.93 15.22
CA GLY A 44 -15.87 -3.17 15.64
C GLY A 44 -17.29 -3.37 15.10
N LYS A 45 -17.88 -2.37 14.41
CA LYS A 45 -19.19 -2.53 13.76
C LYS A 45 -19.05 -3.19 12.40
N GLU A 46 -20.08 -3.90 11.97
CA GLU A 46 -20.09 -4.48 10.63
C GLU A 46 -20.21 -3.40 9.55
N ASN A 47 -19.48 -3.60 8.46
CA ASN A 47 -19.57 -2.75 7.27
C ASN A 47 -20.73 -3.22 6.38
N VAL A 48 -21.91 -2.67 6.60
CA VAL A 48 -23.15 -3.06 5.89
C VAL A 48 -23.86 -1.84 5.35
N THR A 49 -24.32 -1.90 4.10
CA THR A 49 -25.16 -0.85 3.51
C THR A 49 -26.55 -0.84 4.15
N LEU A 50 -27.32 0.24 3.96
CA LEU A 50 -28.73 0.31 4.40
C LEU A 50 -29.61 -0.79 3.79
N SER A 51 -29.21 -1.38 2.65
CA SER A 51 -29.90 -2.49 2.00
C SER A 51 -29.43 -3.87 2.48
N GLY A 52 -28.53 -3.95 3.46
CA GLY A 52 -28.03 -5.21 4.03
C GLY A 52 -26.83 -5.84 3.31
N GLN A 53 -26.22 -5.15 2.34
CA GLN A 53 -25.05 -5.69 1.63
C GLN A 53 -23.79 -5.50 2.48
N LYS A 54 -23.11 -6.61 2.81
CA LYS A 54 -21.79 -6.56 3.47
C LYS A 54 -20.71 -6.11 2.48
N ILE A 55 -19.86 -5.19 2.91
CA ILE A 55 -18.72 -4.69 2.14
C ILE A 55 -17.43 -4.84 2.94
N ASN A 56 -16.32 -5.10 2.25
CA ASN A 56 -15.01 -5.15 2.89
C ASN A 56 -14.35 -3.78 2.81
N VAL A 57 -14.05 -3.18 3.97
CA VAL A 57 -13.26 -1.96 4.06
C VAL A 57 -11.84 -2.36 4.44
N TYR A 58 -10.92 -2.22 3.48
CA TYR A 58 -9.51 -2.58 3.66
C TYR A 58 -8.62 -1.36 3.67
N ALA A 59 -7.48 -1.47 4.35
CA ALA A 59 -6.45 -0.44 4.35
C ALA A 59 -5.43 -0.65 3.23
N ASN A 60 -4.83 0.44 2.76
CA ASN A 60 -3.66 0.42 1.91
C ASN A 60 -2.45 0.79 2.76
N ILE A 61 -1.36 0.04 2.62
CA ILE A 61 -0.11 0.27 3.36
C ILE A 61 1.09 0.33 2.40
N GLY A 62 2.08 1.14 2.79
CA GLY A 62 3.34 1.29 2.07
C GLY A 62 4.55 0.72 2.82
N ASN A 63 4.43 0.50 4.13
CA ASN A 63 5.50 -0.01 4.97
C ASN A 63 4.94 -0.90 6.09
N LEU A 64 5.83 -1.47 6.91
CA LEU A 64 5.45 -2.30 8.05
C LEU A 64 4.84 -1.49 9.21
N SER A 65 5.28 -0.23 9.41
CA SER A 65 4.81 0.61 10.52
C SER A 65 3.35 1.03 10.38
N ASP A 66 2.80 1.01 9.17
CA ASP A 66 1.39 1.27 8.89
C ASP A 66 0.45 0.24 9.51
N VAL A 67 0.91 -1.00 9.75
CA VAL A 67 0.06 -2.10 10.26
C VAL A 67 -0.58 -1.76 11.62
N GLY A 68 0.13 -1.02 12.47
CA GLY A 68 -0.44 -0.55 13.74
C GLY A 68 -1.67 0.34 13.53
N ALA A 69 -1.64 1.21 12.51
CA ALA A 69 -2.78 2.05 12.15
C ALA A 69 -3.93 1.24 11.54
N VAL A 70 -3.62 0.19 10.78
CA VAL A 70 -4.62 -0.75 10.22
C VAL A 70 -5.43 -1.40 11.34
N LEU A 71 -4.74 -1.95 12.34
CA LEU A 71 -5.38 -2.60 13.50
C LEU A 71 -6.14 -1.59 14.37
N LYS A 72 -5.53 -0.42 14.65
CA LYS A 72 -6.16 0.65 15.45
C LYS A 72 -7.46 1.18 14.85
N ASN A 73 -7.61 1.11 13.54
CA ASN A 73 -8.80 1.57 12.81
C ASN A 73 -9.72 0.43 12.36
N ASP A 74 -9.50 -0.79 12.87
CA ASP A 74 -10.32 -1.97 12.59
C ASP A 74 -10.59 -2.23 11.10
N ALA A 75 -9.56 -2.09 10.27
CA ALA A 75 -9.70 -2.48 8.87
C ALA A 75 -10.00 -3.99 8.77
N GLY A 76 -10.86 -4.38 7.82
CA GLY A 76 -11.19 -5.79 7.57
C GLY A 76 -10.03 -6.62 6.99
N GLY A 77 -8.91 -5.97 6.66
CA GLY A 77 -7.76 -6.54 5.98
C GLY A 77 -6.91 -5.46 5.33
N ILE A 78 -5.85 -5.89 4.65
CA ILE A 78 -5.01 -5.04 3.80
C ILE A 78 -5.40 -5.29 2.34
N GLY A 79 -5.89 -4.26 1.68
CA GLY A 79 -6.38 -4.30 0.30
C GLY A 79 -5.27 -4.03 -0.71
N LEU A 80 -4.20 -3.38 -0.27
CA LEU A 80 -3.00 -3.13 -1.03
C LEU A 80 -1.82 -2.95 -0.08
N PHE A 81 -0.88 -3.89 -0.11
CA PHE A 81 0.46 -3.68 0.40
C PHE A 81 1.38 -3.41 -0.78
N ARG A 82 1.93 -2.19 -0.85
CA ARG A 82 2.94 -1.81 -1.85
C ARG A 82 4.29 -2.34 -1.41
N SER A 83 4.87 -3.29 -2.14
CA SER A 83 6.16 -3.91 -1.78
C SER A 83 7.38 -3.06 -2.15
N GLU A 84 7.20 -1.94 -2.85
CA GLU A 84 8.31 -1.16 -3.43
C GLU A 84 9.27 -0.61 -2.38
N PHE A 85 8.81 -0.36 -1.15
CA PHE A 85 9.68 0.15 -0.08
C PHE A 85 10.84 -0.79 0.23
N LEU A 86 10.65 -2.11 0.10
CA LEU A 86 11.71 -3.11 0.29
C LEU A 86 12.90 -2.88 -0.63
N TYR A 87 12.65 -2.32 -1.80
CA TYR A 87 13.67 -2.03 -2.81
C TYR A 87 14.18 -0.60 -2.65
N LEU A 88 13.31 0.37 -2.36
CA LEU A 88 13.69 1.78 -2.21
C LEU A 88 14.55 2.05 -0.97
N GLU A 89 14.39 1.25 0.09
CA GLU A 89 15.15 1.39 1.35
C GLU A 89 16.38 0.48 1.43
N SER A 90 16.65 -0.30 0.39
CA SER A 90 17.83 -1.19 0.31
C SER A 90 18.93 -0.58 -0.54
N GLU A 91 20.19 -0.86 -0.24
CA GLU A 91 21.34 -0.48 -1.08
C GLU A 91 21.57 -1.43 -2.26
N ASP A 92 20.97 -2.62 -2.22
CA ASP A 92 21.03 -3.67 -3.25
C ASP A 92 19.68 -4.42 -3.31
N PHE A 93 19.55 -5.38 -4.23
CA PHE A 93 18.36 -6.22 -4.36
C PHE A 93 18.04 -6.93 -3.04
N PRO A 94 16.83 -6.73 -2.46
CA PRO A 94 16.44 -7.40 -1.23
C PRO A 94 16.36 -8.91 -1.44
N THR A 95 17.08 -9.64 -0.60
CA THR A 95 17.12 -11.11 -0.61
C THR A 95 15.75 -11.70 -0.32
N GLU A 96 15.55 -12.96 -0.71
CA GLU A 96 14.33 -13.71 -0.40
C GLU A 96 14.03 -13.70 1.11
N GLU A 97 15.06 -13.87 1.94
CA GLU A 97 14.89 -13.92 3.40
C GLU A 97 14.43 -12.57 3.96
N GLN A 98 15.02 -11.46 3.52
CA GLN A 98 14.58 -10.11 3.94
C GLN A 98 13.12 -9.86 3.55
N GLN A 99 12.75 -10.20 2.32
CA GLN A 99 11.37 -10.05 1.86
C GLN A 99 10.40 -10.96 2.63
N PHE A 100 10.79 -12.21 2.85
CA PHE A 100 10.00 -13.19 3.60
C PHE A 100 9.71 -12.71 5.02
N GLN A 101 10.71 -12.21 5.75
CA GLN A 101 10.52 -11.75 7.13
C GLN A 101 9.49 -10.62 7.21
N VAL A 102 9.53 -9.66 6.28
CA VAL A 102 8.55 -8.58 6.23
C VAL A 102 7.16 -9.11 5.89
N TYR A 103 7.01 -9.91 4.85
CA TYR A 103 5.70 -10.44 4.45
C TYR A 103 5.09 -11.33 5.53
N LYS A 104 5.91 -12.18 6.17
CA LYS A 104 5.53 -13.02 7.31
C LYS A 104 5.01 -12.16 8.45
N GLN A 105 5.77 -11.13 8.84
CA GLN A 105 5.39 -10.28 9.96
C GLN A 105 4.06 -9.56 9.71
N VAL A 106 3.81 -9.08 8.49
CA VAL A 106 2.52 -8.48 8.12
C VAL A 106 1.41 -9.54 8.18
N ALA A 107 1.63 -10.75 7.66
CA ALA A 107 0.65 -11.81 7.68
C ALA A 107 0.28 -12.25 9.11
N GLU A 108 1.26 -12.42 9.99
CA GLU A 108 1.05 -12.79 11.40
C GLU A 108 0.30 -11.67 12.16
N ASN A 109 0.71 -10.41 11.98
CA ASN A 109 0.07 -9.27 12.65
C ASN A 109 -1.40 -9.08 12.25
N MET A 110 -1.77 -9.50 11.04
CA MET A 110 -3.15 -9.40 10.57
C MET A 110 -4.05 -10.54 11.06
N ALA A 111 -3.50 -11.52 11.80
CA ALA A 111 -4.24 -12.54 12.54
C ALA A 111 -5.35 -13.23 11.72
N GLY A 112 -5.03 -13.62 10.48
CA GLY A 112 -5.95 -14.29 9.57
C GLY A 112 -6.79 -13.36 8.69
N LYS A 113 -6.80 -12.03 8.93
CA LYS A 113 -7.36 -11.07 7.97
C LYS A 113 -6.57 -11.12 6.66
N LYS A 114 -7.28 -10.93 5.54
CA LYS A 114 -6.68 -10.99 4.20
C LYS A 114 -5.65 -9.88 3.99
N VAL A 115 -4.50 -10.22 3.41
CA VAL A 115 -3.44 -9.30 3.03
C VAL A 115 -3.16 -9.43 1.53
N ILE A 116 -3.52 -8.41 0.76
CA ILE A 116 -3.25 -8.35 -0.68
C ILE A 116 -1.92 -7.65 -0.90
N ILE A 117 -0.90 -8.40 -1.30
CA ILE A 117 0.45 -7.89 -1.55
C ILE A 117 0.63 -7.70 -3.05
N ARG A 118 0.93 -6.47 -3.44
CA ARG A 118 1.28 -6.15 -4.82
C ARG A 118 2.77 -6.41 -5.02
N THR A 119 3.08 -7.19 -6.05
CA THR A 119 4.46 -7.43 -6.49
C THR A 119 5.11 -6.14 -6.97
N LEU A 120 6.43 -6.17 -7.15
CA LEU A 120 7.27 -5.02 -7.47
C LEU A 120 6.67 -4.10 -8.55
N ASP A 121 6.52 -2.81 -8.23
CA ASP A 121 6.04 -1.74 -9.12
C ASP A 121 7.00 -0.53 -9.11
N ILE A 122 8.20 -0.72 -9.66
CA ILE A 122 9.21 0.34 -9.86
C ILE A 122 9.40 0.64 -11.35
N GLY A 123 10.15 1.70 -11.68
CA GLY A 123 10.57 2.02 -13.06
C GLY A 123 9.90 3.25 -13.66
N ALA A 124 8.93 3.86 -12.97
CA ALA A 124 8.40 5.18 -13.35
C ALA A 124 9.16 6.30 -12.61
N ASP A 125 8.46 7.03 -11.75
CA ASP A 125 9.00 8.03 -10.82
C ASP A 125 9.88 7.43 -9.71
N LYS A 126 9.73 6.14 -9.45
CA LYS A 126 10.47 5.38 -8.43
C LYS A 126 11.62 4.62 -9.08
N GLN A 127 12.81 5.21 -9.08
CA GLN A 127 14.04 4.59 -9.60
C GLN A 127 15.02 4.28 -8.47
N VAL A 128 15.77 3.19 -8.64
CA VAL A 128 16.85 2.80 -7.74
C VAL A 128 18.08 2.45 -8.56
N ASP A 129 19.23 3.01 -8.21
CA ASP A 129 20.43 3.00 -9.06
C ASP A 129 20.93 1.58 -9.37
N TYR A 130 20.86 0.65 -8.40
CA TYR A 130 21.31 -0.74 -8.58
C TYR A 130 20.47 -1.55 -9.57
N PHE A 131 19.28 -1.07 -9.98
CA PHE A 131 18.55 -1.71 -11.08
C PHE A 131 19.17 -1.43 -12.45
N GLY A 132 20.00 -0.39 -12.59
CA GLY A 132 20.62 -0.04 -13.88
C GLY A 132 19.58 0.07 -15.00
N LEU A 133 18.48 0.80 -14.76
CA LEU A 133 17.47 1.07 -15.78
C LEU A 133 17.91 2.26 -16.62
N ASP A 134 17.77 2.15 -17.94
CA ASP A 134 17.99 3.27 -18.84
C ASP A 134 16.95 4.36 -18.61
N LYS A 135 17.34 5.62 -18.87
CA LYS A 135 16.39 6.74 -18.86
C LYS A 135 15.47 6.63 -20.07
N GLU A 136 14.18 6.62 -19.79
CA GLU A 136 13.13 6.65 -20.82
C GLU A 136 12.55 8.06 -20.93
N GLU A 137 12.13 8.46 -22.14
CA GLU A 137 11.41 9.73 -22.35
C GLU A 137 10.08 9.77 -21.58
N ASN A 138 9.41 8.62 -21.47
CA ASN A 138 8.17 8.48 -20.72
C ASN A 138 8.18 7.24 -19.81
N PRO A 139 8.72 7.36 -18.58
CA PRO A 139 8.78 6.25 -17.63
C PRO A 139 7.40 5.71 -17.21
N ALA A 140 6.35 6.52 -17.28
CA ALA A 140 4.99 6.08 -16.92
C ALA A 140 4.43 5.05 -17.92
N LEU A 141 4.79 5.18 -19.21
CA LEU A 141 4.44 4.24 -20.27
C LEU A 141 5.53 3.19 -20.55
N GLY A 142 6.66 3.31 -19.88
CA GLY A 142 7.91 2.59 -20.16
C GLY A 142 8.10 1.26 -19.44
N TYR A 143 9.35 0.88 -19.26
CA TYR A 143 9.79 -0.40 -18.71
C TYR A 143 9.70 -0.43 -17.17
N ARG A 144 8.51 -0.78 -16.68
CA ARG A 144 8.18 -0.78 -15.24
C ARG A 144 7.47 -2.05 -14.76
N ALA A 145 7.49 -2.25 -13.45
CA ALA A 145 6.63 -3.18 -12.73
C ALA A 145 6.72 -4.62 -13.29
N ILE A 146 5.58 -5.21 -13.67
CA ILE A 146 5.54 -6.57 -14.20
C ILE A 146 6.41 -6.77 -15.45
N ARG A 147 6.66 -5.72 -16.24
CA ARG A 147 7.54 -5.79 -17.41
C ARG A 147 8.97 -6.09 -16.97
N ILE A 148 9.44 -5.42 -15.92
CA ILE A 148 10.74 -5.71 -15.30
C ILE A 148 10.75 -7.15 -14.78
N CYS A 149 9.70 -7.55 -14.07
CA CYS A 149 9.60 -8.90 -13.50
C CYS A 149 9.64 -10.01 -14.57
N LEU A 150 8.99 -9.80 -15.72
CA LEU A 150 8.95 -10.78 -16.82
C LEU A 150 10.25 -10.80 -17.65
N THR A 151 10.96 -9.68 -17.74
CA THR A 151 12.25 -9.60 -18.45
C THR A 151 13.43 -9.98 -17.55
N ARG A 152 13.32 -9.82 -16.23
CA ARG A 152 14.32 -10.24 -15.24
C ARG A 152 13.71 -11.22 -14.22
N PRO A 153 13.45 -12.48 -14.63
CA PRO A 153 12.68 -13.43 -13.83
C PRO A 153 13.26 -13.73 -12.44
N GLU A 154 14.57 -13.68 -12.26
CA GLU A 154 15.18 -14.02 -10.96
C GLU A 154 14.80 -13.04 -9.84
N ILE A 155 14.64 -11.75 -10.14
CA ILE A 155 14.11 -10.76 -9.19
C ILE A 155 12.67 -11.12 -8.81
N PHE A 156 11.87 -11.51 -9.80
CA PHE A 156 10.47 -11.85 -9.60
C PHE A 156 10.29 -13.15 -8.83
N LYS A 157 11.04 -14.19 -9.18
CA LYS A 157 11.07 -15.49 -8.48
C LYS A 157 11.48 -15.33 -7.03
N THR A 158 12.47 -14.48 -6.74
CA THR A 158 12.89 -14.16 -5.36
C THR A 158 11.72 -13.61 -4.54
N GLN A 159 10.99 -12.64 -5.08
CA GLN A 159 9.80 -12.09 -4.41
C GLN A 159 8.68 -13.12 -4.28
N LEU A 160 8.40 -13.91 -5.33
CA LEU A 160 7.36 -14.93 -5.31
C LEU A 160 7.65 -16.03 -4.28
N ARG A 161 8.88 -16.56 -4.20
CA ARG A 161 9.28 -17.54 -3.18
C ARG A 161 9.05 -16.97 -1.77
N ALA A 162 9.48 -15.74 -1.53
CA ALA A 162 9.24 -15.06 -0.25
C ALA A 162 7.75 -14.95 0.10
N LEU A 163 6.89 -14.62 -0.88
CA LEU A 163 5.44 -14.52 -0.70
C LEU A 163 4.79 -15.88 -0.43
N TYR A 164 5.18 -16.93 -1.16
CA TYR A 164 4.67 -18.28 -0.93
C TYR A 164 5.09 -18.81 0.44
N ARG A 165 6.36 -18.63 0.83
CA ARG A 165 6.83 -18.96 2.18
C ARG A 165 6.05 -18.21 3.26
N ALA A 166 5.80 -16.91 3.08
CA ALA A 166 5.03 -16.10 4.03
C ALA A 166 3.55 -16.52 4.12
N SER A 167 2.99 -17.07 3.04
CA SER A 167 1.58 -17.51 3.01
C SER A 167 1.27 -18.66 3.98
N ALA A 168 2.29 -19.38 4.45
CA ALA A 168 2.13 -20.37 5.52
C ALA A 168 1.75 -19.75 6.88
N TYR A 169 1.90 -18.42 7.05
CA TYR A 169 1.68 -17.71 8.31
C TYR A 169 0.43 -16.83 8.32
N GLY A 170 -0.33 -16.76 7.22
CA GLY A 170 -1.56 -15.98 7.15
C GLY A 170 -2.17 -15.92 5.75
N GLN A 171 -3.32 -15.24 5.64
CA GLN A 171 -4.08 -15.20 4.39
C GLN A 171 -3.53 -14.16 3.41
N ILE A 172 -2.50 -14.55 2.64
CA ILE A 172 -1.90 -13.72 1.60
C ILE A 172 -2.62 -13.91 0.26
N ALA A 173 -2.83 -12.81 -0.46
CA ALA A 173 -3.19 -12.79 -1.87
C ALA A 173 -2.15 -11.98 -2.64
N ILE A 174 -1.72 -12.48 -3.79
CA ILE A 174 -0.68 -11.84 -4.61
C ILE A 174 -1.37 -11.07 -5.76
N MET A 175 -0.99 -9.81 -5.94
CA MET A 175 -1.47 -8.94 -7.01
C MET A 175 -0.32 -8.52 -7.94
N PHE A 176 -0.58 -8.54 -9.24
CA PHE A 176 0.39 -8.15 -10.26
C PHE A 176 0.05 -6.76 -10.83
N PRO A 177 0.93 -5.76 -10.72
CA PRO A 177 0.72 -4.41 -11.26
C PRO A 177 0.84 -4.39 -12.79
N MET A 178 0.22 -3.41 -13.44
CA MET A 178 0.46 -3.06 -14.85
C MET A 178 0.25 -4.18 -15.88
N ILE A 179 -0.62 -5.16 -15.58
CA ILE A 179 -1.03 -6.18 -16.55
C ILE A 179 -1.82 -5.53 -17.69
N ILE A 180 -1.41 -5.78 -18.92
CA ILE A 180 -2.10 -5.28 -20.13
C ILE A 180 -2.65 -6.41 -20.99
N SER A 181 -2.25 -7.66 -20.75
CA SER A 181 -2.64 -8.79 -21.59
C SER A 181 -2.78 -10.11 -20.83
N VAL A 182 -3.61 -11.00 -21.38
CA VAL A 182 -3.74 -12.39 -20.89
C VAL A 182 -2.44 -13.18 -21.06
N LYS A 183 -1.60 -12.82 -22.05
CA LYS A 183 -0.31 -13.47 -22.29
C LYS A 183 0.62 -13.29 -21.09
N GLU A 184 0.70 -12.09 -20.53
CA GLU A 184 1.49 -11.81 -19.33
C GLU A 184 0.99 -12.64 -18.14
N VAL A 185 -0.32 -12.70 -17.94
CA VAL A 185 -0.91 -13.54 -16.87
C VAL A 185 -0.53 -15.01 -17.03
N LYS A 186 -0.53 -15.54 -18.26
CA LYS A 186 -0.09 -16.91 -18.53
C LYS A 186 1.40 -17.11 -18.23
N GLN A 187 2.26 -16.17 -18.61
CA GLN A 187 3.70 -16.23 -18.31
C GLN A 187 3.97 -16.17 -16.80
N ILE A 188 3.26 -15.30 -16.07
CA ILE A 188 3.33 -15.23 -14.61
C ILE A 188 2.97 -16.57 -13.98
N LYS A 189 1.89 -17.21 -14.46
CA LYS A 189 1.49 -18.53 -13.96
C LYS A 189 2.56 -19.59 -14.19
N VAL A 190 3.25 -19.58 -15.34
CA VAL A 190 4.39 -20.49 -15.58
C VAL A 190 5.49 -20.26 -14.54
N ILE A 191 5.90 -19.01 -14.31
CA ILE A 191 6.93 -18.68 -13.32
C ILE A 191 6.49 -19.08 -11.90
N ILE A 192 5.22 -18.88 -11.55
CA ILE A 192 4.65 -19.32 -10.27
C ILE A 192 4.80 -20.82 -10.06
N GLU A 193 4.51 -21.64 -11.08
CA GLU A 193 4.65 -23.10 -10.97
C GLU A 193 6.10 -23.53 -10.69
N GLU A 194 7.09 -22.73 -11.11
CA GLU A 194 8.50 -23.00 -10.82
C GLU A 194 8.91 -22.70 -9.37
N VAL A 195 8.09 -21.96 -8.59
CA VAL A 195 8.49 -21.43 -7.27
C VAL A 195 7.47 -21.62 -6.15
N LYS A 196 6.28 -22.15 -6.43
CA LYS A 196 5.18 -22.26 -5.46
C LYS A 196 5.37 -23.40 -4.43
N GLU A 197 6.28 -24.33 -4.70
CA GLU A 197 6.60 -25.48 -3.83
C GLU A 197 7.68 -25.14 -2.81
#